data_AF-A0A367WQZ8-F1
#
_entry.id   AF-A0A367WQZ8-F1
#
_cell.length_a   1.000
_cell.length_b   1.000
_cell.length_c   1.000
_cell.angle_alpha   90.00
_cell.angle_beta   90.00
_cell.angle_gamma   90.00
#
_symmetry.space_group_name_H-M   'P 1'
#
loop_
_entity.id
_entity.type
_entity.pdbx_description
1 polymer ?
#
loop_
_entity_poly.entity_id
_entity_poly.type
_entity_poly.pdbx_seq_one_letter_code
_entity_poly.pdbx_strand_id
1 'polypeptide(L)'
;MTIRHLACQFNPDAVKSEMASWLRRPLSKRQAALQHILTDPPVKPVLDALRVDTDVATRNIDTAYGAFLASLQCFTAIPGLSDTDLTPLIDWLNLDKTAVCPTSTNPARGRKIDDALCNDFAAPPITRDDTLPEQAGILLPHDVAALKQFLPTSLAISDPTRQATYAMLAHITTDDNGLLVIIDQ
;
A
#
# COMPACT_ATOMS: atom_id res chain seq x y z
N MET A 1 -5.24 -20.41 -7.01
CA MET A 1 -4.66 -19.13 -6.56
C MET A 1 -5.52 -18.63 -5.42
N THR A 2 -4.91 -18.31 -4.29
CA THR A 2 -5.65 -17.75 -3.14
C THR A 2 -5.58 -16.24 -3.29
N ILE A 3 -6.73 -15.60 -3.50
CA ILE A 3 -6.79 -14.15 -3.62
C ILE A 3 -6.47 -13.55 -2.24
N ARG A 4 -5.44 -12.70 -2.14
CA ARG A 4 -5.09 -12.01 -0.89
C ARG A 4 -5.52 -10.57 -0.97
N HIS A 5 -6.26 -10.12 0.04
CA HIS A 5 -6.60 -8.72 0.21
C HIS A 5 -5.97 -8.19 1.49
N LEU A 6 -5.23 -7.09 1.39
CA LEU A 6 -4.65 -6.46 2.56
C LEU A 6 -4.92 -4.97 2.53
N ALA A 7 -5.42 -4.42 3.64
CA ALA A 7 -5.50 -2.99 3.88
C ALA A 7 -4.65 -2.61 5.09
N CYS A 8 -3.65 -1.77 4.85
CA CYS A 8 -2.83 -1.18 5.90
C CYS A 8 -2.95 0.34 5.83
N GLN A 9 -3.04 0.98 6.98
CA GLN A 9 -2.83 2.42 7.07
C GLN A 9 -1.35 2.71 7.32
N PHE A 10 -0.88 3.86 6.83
CA PHE A 10 0.48 4.31 7.07
C PHE A 10 0.53 5.83 7.17
N ASN A 11 1.51 6.35 7.89
CA ASN A 11 1.82 7.78 7.87
C ASN A 11 2.88 8.05 6.78
N PRO A 12 2.61 8.90 5.76
CA PRO A 12 3.56 9.15 4.69
C PRO A 12 4.90 9.73 5.15
N ASP A 13 4.90 10.58 6.17
CA ASP A 13 6.13 11.18 6.71
C ASP A 13 6.99 10.15 7.46
N ALA A 14 6.35 9.24 8.19
CA ALA A 14 7.05 8.12 8.84
C ALA A 14 7.70 7.20 7.79
N VAL A 15 6.95 6.85 6.74
CA VAL A 15 7.46 6.06 5.61
C VAL A 15 8.66 6.75 4.95
N LYS A 16 8.53 8.03 4.60
CA LYS A 16 9.62 8.82 3.99
C LYS A 16 10.84 8.93 4.91
N SER A 17 10.63 9.11 6.21
CA SER A 17 11.70 9.16 7.21
C SER A 17 12.48 7.84 7.29
N GLU A 18 11.78 6.70 7.30
CA GLU A 18 12.41 5.38 7.30
C GLU A 18 13.15 5.09 6.00
N MET A 19 12.56 5.44 4.85
CA MET A 19 13.25 5.34 3.55
C MET A 19 14.55 6.17 3.53
N ALA A 20 14.56 7.37 4.12
CA ALA A 20 15.75 8.21 4.25
C ALA A 20 16.77 7.68 5.23
N SER A 21 16.31 7.11 6.34
CA SER A 21 17.18 6.42 7.28
C SER A 21 17.88 5.26 6.58
N TRP A 22 17.15 4.46 5.82
CA TRP A 22 17.67 3.32 5.06
C TRP A 22 18.76 3.73 4.06
N LEU A 23 18.46 4.69 3.17
CA LEU A 23 19.39 5.12 2.13
C LEU A 23 20.64 5.85 2.66
N ARG A 24 20.67 6.24 3.93
CA ARG A 24 21.88 6.78 4.58
C ARG A 24 22.76 5.70 5.21
N ARG A 25 22.26 4.48 5.40
CA ARG A 25 23.04 3.38 6.01
C ARG A 25 24.13 2.88 5.05
N PRO A 26 25.29 2.43 5.55
CA PRO A 26 26.25 1.67 4.76
C PRO A 26 25.62 0.41 4.17
N LEU A 27 26.05 0.00 2.97
CA LEU A 27 25.51 -1.16 2.26
C LEU A 27 25.53 -2.45 3.11
N SER A 28 26.63 -2.69 3.83
CA SER A 28 26.76 -3.85 4.73
C SER A 28 25.71 -3.88 5.84
N LYS A 29 25.29 -2.71 6.36
CA LYS A 29 24.23 -2.61 7.38
C LYS A 29 22.84 -2.80 6.77
N ARG A 30 22.64 -2.41 5.51
CA ARG A 30 21.38 -2.66 4.80
C ARG A 30 21.16 -4.15 4.58
N GLN A 31 22.19 -4.89 4.18
CA GLN A 31 22.09 -6.35 3.95
C GLN A 31 21.61 -7.12 5.17
N ALA A 32 22.21 -6.86 6.33
CA ALA A 32 21.78 -7.48 7.59
C ALA A 32 20.34 -7.06 7.97
N ALA A 33 20.01 -5.78 7.79
CA ALA A 33 18.67 -5.29 8.12
C ALA A 33 17.58 -5.82 7.18
N LEU A 34 17.89 -6.05 5.90
CA LEU A 34 16.95 -6.63 4.93
C LEU A 34 16.56 -8.04 5.34
N GLN A 35 17.53 -8.85 5.80
CA GLN A 35 17.25 -10.19 6.31
C GLN A 35 16.31 -10.17 7.52
N HIS A 36 16.45 -9.18 8.41
CA HIS A 36 15.52 -8.98 9.51
C HIS A 36 14.13 -8.59 9.02
N ILE A 37 14.01 -7.64 8.10
CA ILE A 37 12.72 -7.22 7.52
C ILE A 37 11.99 -8.40 6.88
N LEU A 38 12.69 -9.22 6.09
CA LEU A 38 12.11 -10.37 5.38
C LEU A 38 11.61 -11.48 6.33
N THR A 39 12.02 -11.46 7.59
CA THR A 39 11.62 -12.43 8.61
C THR A 39 10.76 -11.83 9.72
N ASP A 40 10.47 -10.52 9.65
CA ASP A 40 9.78 -9.79 10.71
C ASP A 40 8.28 -10.13 10.74
N PRO A 41 7.75 -10.72 11.82
CA PRO A 41 6.35 -11.15 11.89
C PRO A 41 5.29 -10.07 11.61
N PRO A 42 5.43 -8.81 12.05
CA PRO A 42 4.49 -7.73 11.73
C PRO A 42 4.48 -7.34 10.26
N VAL A 43 5.62 -7.48 9.56
CA VAL A 43 5.78 -7.08 8.15
C VAL A 43 5.44 -8.22 7.20
N LYS A 44 5.57 -9.47 7.66
CA LYS A 44 5.32 -10.69 6.87
C LYS A 44 3.99 -10.70 6.09
N PRO A 45 2.84 -10.30 6.65
CA PRO A 45 1.58 -10.27 5.89
C PRO A 45 1.65 -9.35 4.67
N VAL A 46 2.32 -8.20 4.80
CA VAL A 46 2.52 -7.24 3.72
C VAL A 46 3.47 -7.79 2.67
N LEU A 47 4.59 -8.39 3.07
CA LEU A 47 5.55 -9.02 2.16
C LEU A 47 4.93 -10.15 1.35
N ASP A 48 4.18 -11.03 2.02
CA ASP A 48 3.52 -12.15 1.38
C ASP A 48 2.44 -11.65 0.38
N ALA A 49 1.68 -10.60 0.76
CA ALA A 49 0.66 -10.00 -0.12
C ALA A 49 1.28 -9.31 -1.33
N LEU A 50 2.43 -8.65 -1.16
CA LEU A 50 3.22 -8.07 -2.24
C LEU A 50 3.95 -9.12 -3.09
N ARG A 51 3.95 -10.41 -2.70
CA ARG A 51 4.74 -11.47 -3.36
C ARG A 51 6.21 -11.09 -3.54
N VAL A 52 6.82 -10.52 -2.49
CA VAL A 52 8.21 -10.05 -2.55
C VAL A 52 9.17 -11.20 -2.87
N ASP A 53 9.84 -11.09 -4.01
CA ASP A 53 10.96 -11.95 -4.38
C ASP A 53 12.23 -11.52 -3.62
N THR A 54 12.84 -12.46 -2.90
CA THR A 54 14.02 -12.20 -2.06
C THR A 54 15.27 -11.87 -2.87
N ASP A 55 15.43 -12.45 -4.06
CA ASP A 55 16.55 -12.16 -4.94
C ASP A 55 16.39 -10.76 -5.55
N VAL A 56 15.17 -10.39 -5.95
CA VAL A 56 14.84 -9.02 -6.39
C VAL A 56 15.10 -8.02 -5.27
N ALA A 57 14.65 -8.31 -4.04
CA ALA A 57 14.87 -7.45 -2.88
C ALA A 57 16.37 -7.25 -2.57
N THR A 58 17.16 -8.31 -2.71
CA THR A 58 18.61 -8.27 -2.48
C THR A 58 19.33 -7.45 -3.54
N ARG A 59 18.97 -7.60 -4.82
CA ARG A 59 19.55 -6.80 -5.93
C ARG A 59 19.24 -5.32 -5.82
N ASN A 60 18.10 -4.97 -5.24
CA ASN A 60 17.56 -3.61 -5.18
C ASN A 60 17.66 -2.99 -3.78
N ILE A 61 18.59 -3.48 -2.97
CA ILE A 61 18.72 -3.08 -1.57
C ILE A 61 19.11 -1.60 -1.39
N ASP A 62 19.74 -1.00 -2.39
CA ASP A 62 20.19 0.39 -2.41
C ASP A 62 19.29 1.34 -3.22
N THR A 63 18.19 0.83 -3.77
CA THR A 63 17.23 1.58 -4.57
C THR A 63 16.02 2.04 -3.74
N ALA A 64 15.10 2.75 -4.38
CA ALA A 64 13.79 3.10 -3.81
C ALA A 64 13.02 1.86 -3.33
N TYR A 65 13.19 0.70 -3.97
CA TYR A 65 12.53 -0.54 -3.57
C TYR A 65 13.04 -1.06 -2.24
N GLY A 66 14.37 -1.15 -2.05
CA GLY A 66 14.95 -1.55 -0.76
C GLY A 66 14.56 -0.59 0.37
N ALA A 67 14.51 0.71 0.07
CA ALA A 67 14.04 1.72 1.01
C ALA A 67 12.55 1.54 1.37
N PHE A 68 11.70 1.24 0.38
CA PHE A 68 10.29 0.93 0.60
C PHE A 68 10.10 -0.31 1.48
N LEU A 69 10.81 -1.41 1.19
CA LEU A 69 10.76 -2.62 2.02
C LEU A 69 11.13 -2.32 3.48
N ALA A 70 12.13 -1.47 3.70
CA ALA A 70 12.52 -1.05 5.05
C ALA A 70 11.46 -0.19 5.77
N SER A 71 10.61 0.49 5.01
CA SER A 71 9.53 1.29 5.57
C SER A 71 8.28 0.48 5.93
N LEU A 72 8.21 -0.81 5.57
CA LEU A 72 7.00 -1.63 5.76
C LEU A 72 6.56 -1.76 7.23
N GLN A 73 7.47 -1.59 8.18
CA GLN A 73 7.15 -1.51 9.61
C GLN A 73 6.25 -0.31 9.98
N CYS A 74 6.16 0.71 9.13
CA CYS A 74 5.28 1.86 9.30
C CYS A 74 3.82 1.57 8.90
N PHE A 75 3.56 0.40 8.31
CA PHE A 75 2.24 0.00 7.83
C PHE A 75 1.55 -0.80 8.92
N THR A 76 0.40 -0.30 9.37
CA THR A 76 -0.40 -0.93 10.42
C THR A 76 -1.65 -1.51 9.81
N ALA A 77 -1.92 -2.79 10.06
CA ALA A 77 -3.17 -3.43 9.65
C ALA A 77 -4.37 -2.68 10.24
N ILE A 78 -5.41 -2.50 9.44
CA ILE A 78 -6.66 -1.90 9.91
C ILE A 78 -7.49 -3.01 10.57
N PRO A 79 -7.83 -2.90 11.86
CA PRO A 79 -8.57 -3.94 12.56
C PRO A 79 -9.97 -4.11 11.98
N GLY A 80 -10.44 -5.35 11.89
CA GLY A 80 -11.83 -5.66 11.51
C GLY A 80 -12.10 -5.70 10.00
N LEU A 81 -11.09 -5.57 9.14
CA LEU A 81 -11.22 -5.81 7.71
C LEU A 81 -10.77 -7.23 7.37
N SER A 82 -11.71 -8.10 7.01
CA SER A 82 -11.41 -9.43 6.49
C SER A 82 -11.15 -9.40 4.98
N ASP A 83 -10.52 -10.46 4.43
CA ASP A 83 -10.34 -10.62 2.99
C ASP A 83 -11.66 -10.43 2.20
N THR A 84 -12.77 -10.91 2.76
CA THR A 84 -14.11 -10.81 2.19
C THR A 84 -14.68 -9.39 2.17
N ASP A 85 -14.28 -8.54 3.12
CA ASP A 85 -14.73 -7.14 3.18
C ASP A 85 -13.94 -6.26 2.21
N LEU A 86 -12.74 -6.69 1.82
CA LEU A 86 -11.87 -5.88 0.96
C LEU A 86 -12.14 -6.04 -0.53
N THR A 87 -12.74 -7.15 -0.99
CA THR A 87 -13.08 -7.35 -2.42
C THR A 87 -13.99 -6.24 -2.97
N PRO A 88 -15.06 -5.85 -2.27
CA PRO A 88 -15.96 -4.80 -2.76
C PRO A 88 -15.32 -3.40 -2.80
N LEU A 89 -14.43 -3.08 -1.86
CA LEU A 89 -13.72 -1.79 -1.74
C LEU A 89 -13.06 -1.35 -3.06
N ILE A 90 -12.57 -2.33 -3.82
CA ILE A 90 -11.83 -2.21 -5.07
C ILE A 90 -12.68 -1.57 -6.17
N ASP A 91 -13.95 -1.96 -6.26
CA ASP A 91 -14.87 -1.48 -7.28
C ASP A 91 -15.19 0.01 -7.08
N TRP A 92 -15.10 0.51 -5.84
CA TRP A 92 -15.40 1.89 -5.49
C TRP A 92 -14.22 2.86 -5.56
N LEU A 93 -12.98 2.37 -5.46
CA LEU A 93 -11.80 3.23 -5.62
C LEU A 93 -11.71 3.87 -7.00
N ASN A 94 -12.49 3.39 -7.98
CA ASN A 94 -12.67 3.88 -9.35
C ASN A 94 -13.27 5.30 -9.42
N LEU A 95 -12.58 6.28 -8.85
CA LEU A 95 -12.87 7.71 -8.98
C LEU A 95 -12.31 8.25 -10.29
N ASP A 96 -12.69 7.66 -11.42
CA ASP A 96 -12.57 8.36 -12.68
C ASP A 96 -13.67 9.43 -12.69
N LYS A 97 -13.31 10.71 -12.61
CA LYS A 97 -14.22 11.86 -12.39
C LYS A 97 -15.27 12.05 -13.50
N THR A 98 -15.40 11.15 -14.47
CA THR A 98 -16.30 11.27 -15.62
C THR A 98 -16.93 9.96 -16.14
N ALA A 99 -16.67 8.77 -15.59
CA ALA A 99 -17.01 7.52 -16.30
C ALA A 99 -18.22 6.75 -15.74
N VAL A 100 -19.11 6.37 -16.66
CA VAL A 100 -20.17 5.37 -16.51
C VAL A 100 -19.50 3.99 -16.35
N CYS A 101 -19.78 3.26 -15.25
CA CYS A 101 -19.23 1.93 -14.90
C CYS A 101 -19.25 0.88 -16.05
N PRO A 102 -18.52 -0.25 -15.93
CA PRO A 102 -17.26 -0.52 -15.24
C PRO A 102 -16.25 -1.24 -16.18
N THR A 103 -15.07 -0.66 -16.41
CA THR A 103 -13.92 -1.42 -16.91
C THR A 103 -13.05 -1.80 -15.71
N SER A 104 -12.70 -3.09 -15.63
CA SER A 104 -12.12 -3.85 -14.50
C SER A 104 -10.70 -3.46 -14.03
N THR A 105 -10.30 -2.21 -14.19
CA THR A 105 -8.98 -1.73 -13.76
C THR A 105 -9.14 -0.95 -12.47
N ASN A 106 -8.98 -1.67 -11.35
CA ASN A 106 -8.68 -1.11 -10.03
C ASN A 106 -7.72 0.10 -10.17
N PRO A 107 -8.07 1.31 -9.74
CA PRO A 107 -7.21 2.49 -9.90
C PRO A 107 -6.01 2.51 -8.95
N ALA A 108 -6.01 1.61 -7.97
CA ALA A 108 -4.86 1.26 -7.16
C ALA A 108 -3.92 0.31 -7.95
N ARG A 109 -4.45 -0.53 -8.84
CA ARG A 109 -3.68 -1.45 -9.70
C ARG A 109 -2.88 -0.64 -10.73
N GLY A 110 -1.58 -0.83 -10.73
CA GLY A 110 -0.67 -0.13 -11.65
C GLY A 110 -0.29 1.29 -11.24
N ARG A 111 -0.80 1.84 -10.12
CA ARG A 111 -0.13 2.97 -9.46
C ARG A 111 1.16 2.41 -8.88
N LYS A 112 2.27 2.62 -9.60
CA LYS A 112 3.58 2.24 -9.09
C LYS A 112 3.75 2.88 -7.73
N ILE A 113 4.04 2.06 -6.71
CA ILE A 113 4.43 2.55 -5.38
C ILE A 113 5.53 3.62 -5.53
N ASP A 114 6.35 3.49 -6.59
CA ASP A 114 7.36 4.45 -7.05
C ASP A 114 6.84 5.90 -7.17
N ASP A 115 5.75 6.17 -7.88
CA ASP A 115 5.43 7.57 -8.20
C ASP A 115 4.80 8.29 -6.98
N ALA A 116 3.95 7.62 -6.19
CA ALA A 116 3.23 8.30 -5.10
C ALA A 116 4.11 8.53 -3.85
N LEU A 117 4.99 7.59 -3.51
CA LEU A 117 5.84 7.66 -2.31
C LEU A 117 7.27 8.11 -2.62
N CYS A 118 7.79 7.79 -3.81
CA CYS A 118 9.20 8.02 -4.16
C CYS A 118 9.43 9.26 -5.02
N ASN A 119 8.40 9.94 -5.56
CA ASN A 119 8.58 11.13 -6.41
C ASN A 119 9.40 12.26 -5.75
N ASP A 120 9.23 12.45 -4.44
CA ASP A 120 9.98 13.47 -3.68
C ASP A 120 11.35 12.95 -3.20
N PHE A 121 11.67 11.69 -3.52
CA PHE A 121 12.77 10.96 -2.93
C PHE A 121 13.91 10.76 -3.92
N ALA A 122 15.06 11.38 -3.67
CA ALA A 122 16.27 11.20 -4.47
C ALA A 122 16.90 9.82 -4.20
N ALA A 123 16.26 8.76 -4.70
CA ALA A 123 16.73 7.39 -4.63
C ALA A 123 17.09 6.87 -6.03
N PRO A 124 18.10 5.98 -6.14
CA PRO A 124 18.28 5.21 -7.36
C PRO A 124 16.98 4.46 -7.71
N PRO A 125 16.54 4.46 -8.97
CA PRO A 125 15.37 3.70 -9.39
C PRO A 125 15.61 2.20 -9.22
N ILE A 126 14.54 1.42 -9.22
CA ILE A 126 14.64 -0.05 -9.30
C ILE A 126 15.47 -0.45 -10.54
N THR A 127 16.22 -1.55 -10.43
CA THR A 127 17.02 -2.11 -11.53
C THR A 127 16.11 -2.34 -12.74
N ARG A 128 16.55 -1.93 -13.95
CA ARG A 128 15.69 -1.81 -15.15
C ARG A 128 14.86 -3.04 -15.52
N ASP A 129 15.34 -4.24 -15.19
CA ASP A 129 14.68 -5.51 -15.52
C ASP A 129 13.80 -6.03 -14.37
N ASP A 130 13.90 -5.42 -13.19
CA ASP A 130 13.08 -5.73 -12.02
C ASP A 130 11.83 -4.84 -12.02
N THR A 131 10.71 -5.39 -11.58
CA THR A 131 9.44 -4.65 -11.45
C THR A 131 8.96 -4.70 -10.01
N LEU A 132 8.37 -3.59 -9.55
CA LEU A 132 7.54 -3.64 -8.36
C LEU A 132 6.33 -4.55 -8.62
N PRO A 133 5.83 -5.25 -7.59
CA PRO A 133 4.59 -5.99 -7.70
C PRO A 133 3.45 -5.08 -8.17
N GLU A 134 2.80 -5.42 -9.29
CA GLU A 134 1.66 -4.67 -9.87
C GLU A 134 0.37 -4.75 -9.02
N GLN A 135 0.46 -5.37 -7.84
CA GLN A 135 -0.65 -5.88 -7.04
C GLN A 135 -1.07 -4.93 -5.91
N ALA A 136 -0.32 -3.85 -5.71
CA ALA A 136 -0.57 -2.87 -4.66
C ALA A 136 -1.01 -1.54 -5.26
N GLY A 137 -1.95 -0.89 -4.59
CA GLY A 137 -2.18 0.52 -4.80
C GLY A 137 -2.28 1.32 -3.51
N ILE A 138 -2.01 2.60 -3.66
CA ILE A 138 -1.82 3.53 -2.56
C ILE A 138 -2.81 4.68 -2.70
N LEU A 139 -3.46 5.01 -1.59
CA LEU A 139 -4.26 6.21 -1.41
C LEU A 139 -3.51 7.12 -0.43
N LEU A 140 -3.24 8.35 -0.86
CA LEU A 140 -2.59 9.35 -0.01
C LEU A 140 -3.61 9.99 0.94
N PRO A 141 -3.19 10.72 1.99
CA PRO A 141 -4.11 11.31 2.96
C PRO A 141 -5.21 12.19 2.31
N HIS A 142 -4.89 12.92 1.24
CA HIS A 142 -5.87 13.71 0.51
C HIS A 142 -6.91 12.86 -0.24
N ASP A 143 -6.50 11.69 -0.76
CA ASP A 143 -7.43 10.73 -1.36
C ASP A 143 -8.36 10.20 -0.27
N VAL A 144 -7.83 9.78 0.88
CA VAL A 144 -8.60 9.31 2.03
C VAL A 144 -9.59 10.37 2.52
N ALA A 145 -9.16 11.62 2.63
CA ALA A 145 -10.02 12.74 3.02
C ALA A 145 -11.14 12.98 2.01
N ALA A 146 -10.85 12.90 0.70
CA ALA A 146 -11.88 12.99 -0.33
C ALA A 146 -12.89 11.83 -0.22
N LEU A 147 -12.43 10.60 0.03
CA LEU A 147 -13.30 9.44 0.22
C LEU A 147 -14.20 9.59 1.47
N LYS A 148 -13.65 10.12 2.57
CA LYS A 148 -14.39 10.39 3.82
C LYS A 148 -15.57 11.37 3.63
N GLN A 149 -15.48 12.30 2.68
CA GLN A 149 -16.57 13.24 2.38
C GLN A 149 -17.84 12.57 1.86
N PHE A 150 -17.75 11.35 1.33
CA PHE A 150 -18.89 10.59 0.84
C PHE A 150 -19.54 9.68 1.90
N LEU A 151 -18.93 9.53 3.09
CA LEU A 151 -19.46 8.75 4.21
C LEU A 151 -20.77 9.29 4.82
N PRO A 152 -20.97 10.61 5.03
CA PRO A 152 -22.20 11.13 5.63
C PRO A 152 -23.43 11.07 4.72
N THR A 153 -23.30 10.63 3.47
CA THR A 153 -24.43 10.48 2.54
C THR A 153 -25.30 9.28 2.96
N SER A 154 -26.32 9.57 3.78
CA SER A 154 -27.31 8.69 4.43
C SER A 154 -28.20 7.82 3.51
N LEU A 155 -27.74 7.38 2.35
CA LEU A 155 -28.50 6.43 1.55
C LEU A 155 -28.24 5.04 2.11
N ALA A 156 -29.28 4.46 2.73
CA ALA A 156 -29.34 3.11 3.31
C ALA A 156 -28.24 2.21 2.76
N ILE A 157 -27.25 1.89 3.60
CA ILE A 157 -26.07 1.14 3.18
C ILE A 157 -26.48 -0.33 3.00
N SER A 158 -27.17 -0.64 1.90
CA SER A 158 -27.56 -2.00 1.52
C SER A 158 -26.49 -2.72 0.69
N ASP A 159 -25.43 -2.00 0.34
CA ASP A 159 -24.34 -2.49 -0.51
C ASP A 159 -23.14 -2.89 0.37
N PRO A 160 -22.72 -4.18 0.35
CA PRO A 160 -21.54 -4.67 1.08
C PRO A 160 -20.27 -3.86 0.78
N THR A 161 -20.14 -3.32 -0.43
CA THR A 161 -19.06 -2.42 -0.86
C THR A 161 -18.98 -1.17 -0.02
N ARG A 162 -20.13 -0.52 0.15
CA ARG A 162 -20.22 0.72 0.90
C ARG A 162 -20.04 0.45 2.39
N GLN A 163 -20.54 -0.69 2.90
CA GLN A 163 -20.34 -1.08 4.30
C GLN A 163 -18.87 -1.32 4.62
N ALA A 164 -18.16 -2.08 3.78
CA ALA A 164 -16.74 -2.34 4.00
C ALA A 164 -15.87 -1.10 3.83
N THR A 165 -16.20 -0.24 2.86
CA THR A 165 -15.53 1.06 2.67
C THR A 165 -15.77 1.98 3.86
N TYR A 166 -17.00 2.04 4.36
CA TYR A 166 -17.34 2.79 5.55
C TYR A 166 -16.58 2.26 6.77
N ALA A 167 -16.56 0.94 6.96
CA ALA A 167 -15.82 0.29 8.03
C ALA A 167 -14.33 0.62 7.92
N MET A 168 -13.72 0.46 6.74
CA MET A 168 -12.31 0.80 6.53
C MET A 168 -12.02 2.26 6.88
N LEU A 169 -12.76 3.21 6.29
CA LEU A 169 -12.52 4.65 6.49
C LEU A 169 -12.80 5.08 7.94
N ALA A 170 -13.75 4.44 8.63
CA ALA A 170 -14.04 4.70 10.03
C ALA A 170 -12.94 4.21 10.99
N HIS A 171 -12.16 3.19 10.60
CA HIS A 171 -11.06 2.66 11.40
C HIS A 171 -9.69 3.28 11.07
N ILE A 172 -9.63 4.23 10.14
CA ILE A 172 -8.43 5.05 9.91
C ILE A 172 -8.28 6.01 11.07
N THR A 173 -7.17 5.86 11.80
CA THR A 173 -6.98 6.50 13.11
C THR A 173 -6.75 8.00 13.01
N THR A 174 -6.20 8.49 11.91
CA THR A 174 -5.90 9.92 11.68
C THR A 174 -6.17 10.32 10.24
N ASP A 175 -6.60 11.57 10.02
CA ASP A 175 -6.81 12.11 8.67
C ASP A 175 -5.49 12.27 7.87
N ASP A 176 -4.35 12.20 8.56
CA ASP A 176 -3.01 12.28 7.97
C ASP A 176 -2.45 10.92 7.49
N ASN A 177 -3.21 9.83 7.68
CA ASN A 177 -2.79 8.50 7.23
C ASN A 177 -3.22 8.22 5.78
N GLY A 178 -2.31 7.64 5.00
CA GLY A 178 -2.61 7.00 3.74
C GLY A 178 -3.04 5.54 3.93
N LEU A 179 -3.46 4.91 2.84
CA LEU A 179 -3.84 3.51 2.78
C LEU A 179 -3.03 2.77 1.72
N LEU A 180 -2.50 1.62 2.08
CA LEU A 180 -2.01 0.60 1.17
C LEU A 180 -3.09 -0.46 1.03
N VAL A 181 -3.53 -0.69 -0.20
CA VAL A 181 -4.49 -1.74 -0.55
C VAL A 181 -3.81 -2.70 -1.52
N ILE A 182 -3.65 -3.97 -1.12
CA ILE A 182 -3.06 -5.02 -1.96
C ILE A 182 -4.14 -6.00 -2.35
N ILE A 183 -4.20 -6.31 -3.65
CA ILE A 183 -5.13 -7.29 -4.22
C ILE A 183 -4.36 -8.21 -5.14
N ASP A 184 -4.36 -9.47 -4.77
CA ASP A 184 -3.71 -10.51 -5.54
C ASP A 184 -4.77 -11.43 -6.15
N GLN A 185 -4.94 -11.47 -7.48
CA GLN A 185 -5.88 -12.40 -8.18
C GLN A 185 -5.16 -13.66 -8.67
#